data_AF-A0A1S6HQZ9-F1
#
_entry.id   AF-A0A1S6HQZ9-F1
#
_cell.length_a   1.000
_cell.length_b   1.000
_cell.length_c   1.000
_cell.angle_alpha   90.00
_cell.angle_beta   90.00
_cell.angle_gamma   90.00
#
_symmetry.space_group_name_H-M   'P 1'
#
loop_
_entity.id
_entity.type
_entity.pdbx_description
1 polymer ?
#
loop_
_entity_poly.entity_id
_entity_poly.type
_entity_poly.pdbx_seq_one_letter_code
_entity_poly.pdbx_strand_id
1 'polypeptide(L)'
;MEIKPKPLATTETVKRFPQLDNRELIKTSFWISQVFMIIATIVGVYLAAQEGLSQALAFDNLTNKQNNYYLRHALYDEVSDNVKTINEYADLISAKSPYDLKAIHPQMASFIWENMRFSPYTLETPSRILSETRRFYMESKEIVTKIENRFYGAKYGAEQLKKLTQRVTEQTLPALKNNYSALAIELKSADIIVE
;
A
#
# COMPACT_ATOMS: atom_id res chain seq x y z
N MET A 1 -17.01 -47.78 108.27
CA MET A 1 -16.04 -46.66 108.19
C MET A 1 -15.68 -46.46 106.74
N GLU A 2 -15.67 -45.28 106.13
CA GLU A 2 -16.15 -43.93 106.45
C GLU A 2 -15.99 -43.14 105.14
N ILE A 3 -16.74 -42.05 104.98
CA ILE A 3 -17.09 -41.45 103.69
C ILE A 3 -16.24 -40.19 103.41
N LYS A 4 -15.63 -40.13 102.21
CA LYS A 4 -15.36 -38.94 101.33
C LYS A 4 -14.33 -37.87 101.78
N PRO A 5 -13.68 -37.13 100.83
CA PRO A 5 -14.36 -36.23 99.87
C PRO A 5 -13.85 -36.20 98.40
N LYS A 6 -14.70 -35.63 97.55
CA LYS A 6 -14.54 -35.14 96.14
C LYS A 6 -14.31 -33.61 96.22
N PRO A 7 -13.83 -32.83 95.21
CA PRO A 7 -13.48 -33.09 93.79
C PRO A 7 -12.06 -32.62 93.40
N LEU A 8 -11.65 -32.83 92.15
CA LEU A 8 -11.04 -31.78 91.31
C LEU A 8 -10.99 -32.25 89.85
N ALA A 9 -11.62 -31.46 88.98
CA ALA A 9 -11.53 -31.59 87.54
C ALA A 9 -10.18 -31.04 87.06
N THR A 10 -9.43 -31.81 86.27
CA THR A 10 -8.30 -31.30 85.51
C THR A 10 -8.18 -32.03 84.19
N THR A 11 -8.82 -31.42 83.19
CA THR A 11 -8.30 -31.20 81.84
C THR A 11 -7.72 -32.41 81.10
N GLU A 12 -8.50 -32.93 80.16
CA GLU A 12 -7.95 -33.48 78.92
C GLU A 12 -6.81 -32.57 78.44
N THR A 13 -5.61 -33.12 78.33
CA THR A 13 -4.52 -32.49 77.61
C THR A 13 -4.89 -32.52 76.14
N VAL A 14 -5.69 -31.54 75.71
CA VAL A 14 -5.80 -31.17 74.30
C VAL A 14 -4.38 -30.92 73.84
N LYS A 15 -3.81 -31.87 73.10
CA LYS A 15 -2.63 -31.65 72.28
C LYS A 15 -2.98 -30.50 71.34
N ARG A 16 -2.72 -29.26 71.77
CA ARG A 16 -2.64 -28.13 70.87
C ARG A 16 -1.43 -28.40 70.00
N PHE A 17 -1.69 -29.05 68.86
CA PHE A 17 -0.81 -28.87 67.71
C PHE A 17 -0.56 -27.37 67.59
N PRO A 18 0.70 -26.93 67.45
CA PRO A 18 0.96 -25.53 67.19
C PRO A 18 0.14 -25.18 65.94
N GLN A 19 -0.82 -24.27 66.08
CA GLN A 19 -1.46 -23.67 64.92
C GLN A 19 -0.33 -22.94 64.22
N LEU A 20 0.25 -23.58 63.21
CA LEU A 20 1.20 -22.96 62.31
C LEU A 20 0.52 -21.70 61.81
N ASP A 21 1.20 -20.56 61.97
CA ASP A 21 0.65 -19.23 61.71
C ASP A 21 0.45 -19.06 60.19
N ASN A 22 -0.63 -19.66 59.69
CA ASN A 22 -1.03 -19.65 58.29
C ASN A 22 -1.35 -18.23 57.81
N ARG A 23 -1.40 -17.23 58.72
CA ARG A 23 -1.60 -15.82 58.35
C ARG A 23 -0.47 -15.27 57.49
N GLU A 24 0.78 -15.71 57.69
CA GLU A 24 1.91 -15.24 56.87
C GLU A 24 1.92 -15.90 55.49
N LEU A 25 1.54 -17.18 55.39
CA LEU A 25 1.38 -17.88 54.13
C LEU A 25 0.21 -17.32 53.31
N ILE A 26 -0.91 -16.97 53.96
CA ILE A 26 -2.07 -16.34 53.31
C ILE A 26 -1.72 -14.94 52.80
N LYS A 27 -0.97 -14.14 53.59
CA LYS A 27 -0.52 -12.80 53.15
C LYS A 27 0.48 -12.86 52.00
N THR A 28 1.43 -13.80 52.06
CA THR A 28 2.43 -14.01 51.01
C THR A 28 1.76 -14.52 49.72
N SER A 29 0.84 -15.49 49.83
CA SER A 29 0.06 -15.99 48.70
C SER A 29 -0.83 -14.90 48.07
N PHE A 30 -1.39 -14.00 48.87
CA PHE A 30 -2.16 -12.86 48.38
C PHE A 30 -1.28 -11.89 47.56
N TRP A 31 -0.10 -11.53 48.09
CA TRP A 31 0.83 -10.65 47.39
C TRP A 31 1.36 -11.25 46.08
N ILE A 32 1.69 -12.54 46.10
CA ILE A 32 2.08 -13.28 44.88
C ILE A 32 0.94 -13.29 43.86
N SER A 33 -0.28 -13.60 44.27
CA SER A 33 -1.44 -13.57 43.36
C SER A 33 -1.66 -12.18 42.77
N GLN A 34 -1.47 -11.12 43.56
CA GLN A 34 -1.65 -9.75 43.08
C GLN A 34 -0.57 -9.35 42.09
N VAL A 35 0.69 -9.74 42.33
CA VAL A 35 1.80 -9.53 41.39
C VAL A 35 1.54 -10.27 40.08
N PHE A 36 1.12 -11.54 40.15
CA PHE A 36 0.73 -12.31 38.95
C PHE A 36 -0.45 -11.68 38.21
N MET A 37 -1.46 -11.16 38.91
CA MET A 37 -2.59 -10.46 38.30
C MET A 37 -2.15 -9.18 37.57
N ILE A 38 -1.28 -8.38 38.18
CA ILE A 38 -0.73 -7.16 37.57
C ILE A 38 0.08 -7.52 36.32
N ILE A 39 0.98 -8.51 36.43
CA ILE A 39 1.77 -8.98 35.28
C ILE A 39 0.86 -9.50 34.17
N ALA A 40 -0.15 -10.32 34.51
CA ALA A 40 -1.10 -10.86 33.53
C ALA A 40 -1.90 -9.75 32.82
N THR A 41 -2.28 -8.69 33.54
CA THR A 41 -2.99 -7.54 32.96
C THR A 41 -2.09 -6.75 32.00
N ILE A 42 -0.85 -6.49 32.40
CA ILE A 42 0.12 -5.79 31.56
C ILE A 42 0.43 -6.61 30.30
N VAL A 43 0.68 -7.91 30.44
CA VAL A 43 0.93 -8.81 29.32
C VAL A 43 -0.30 -8.93 28.41
N GLY A 44 -1.50 -9.02 28.98
CA GLY A 44 -2.75 -9.07 28.21
C GLY A 44 -2.98 -7.82 27.36
N VAL A 45 -2.77 -6.63 27.94
CA VAL A 45 -2.86 -5.37 27.20
C VAL A 45 -1.76 -5.26 26.15
N TYR A 46 -0.53 -5.66 26.47
CA TYR A 46 0.60 -5.63 25.54
C TYR A 46 0.34 -6.49 24.29
N LEU A 47 -0.11 -7.74 24.48
CA LEU A 47 -0.42 -8.65 23.38
C LEU A 47 -1.58 -8.13 22.52
N ALA A 48 -2.65 -7.62 23.16
CA ALA A 48 -3.77 -7.03 22.42
C ALA A 48 -3.35 -5.79 21.62
N ALA A 49 -2.48 -4.94 22.18
CA ALA A 49 -1.94 -3.77 21.48
C ALA A 49 -1.00 -4.14 20.33
N GLN A 50 -0.20 -5.21 20.49
CA GLN A 50 0.69 -5.71 19.44
C GLN A 50 -0.10 -6.21 18.22
N GLU A 51 -1.15 -7.00 18.45
CA GLU A 51 -2.05 -7.47 17.39
C GLU A 51 -2.76 -6.30 16.70
N GLY A 52 -3.26 -5.33 17.47
CA GLY A 52 -3.90 -4.13 16.92
C GLY A 52 -2.97 -3.28 16.04
N LEU A 53 -1.71 -3.08 16.45
CA LEU A 53 -0.72 -2.36 15.65
C LEU A 53 -0.34 -3.13 14.38
N SER A 54 -0.13 -4.44 14.49
CA SER A 54 0.20 -5.29 13.34
C SER A 54 -0.91 -5.25 12.29
N GLN A 55 -2.17 -5.35 12.72
CA GLN A 55 -3.32 -5.25 11.84
C GLN A 55 -3.46 -3.86 11.20
N ALA A 56 -3.22 -2.78 11.96
CA ALA A 56 -3.25 -1.42 11.43
C ALA A 56 -2.16 -1.17 10.38
N LEU A 57 -0.94 -1.65 10.61
CA LEU A 57 0.16 -1.57 9.63
C LEU A 57 -0.13 -2.39 8.38
N ALA A 58 -0.70 -3.58 8.52
CA ALA A 58 -1.11 -4.41 7.39
C ALA A 58 -2.19 -3.70 6.56
N PHE A 59 -3.19 -3.10 7.21
CA PHE A 59 -4.24 -2.33 6.55
C PHE A 59 -3.70 -1.11 5.81
N ASP A 60 -2.82 -0.33 6.42
CA ASP A 60 -2.19 0.84 5.79
C ASP A 60 -1.38 0.44 4.56
N ASN A 61 -0.57 -0.62 4.67
CA ASN A 61 0.19 -1.15 3.55
C ASN A 61 -0.71 -1.60 2.39
N LEU A 62 -1.80 -2.32 2.69
CA LEU A 62 -2.76 -2.76 1.67
C LEU A 62 -3.47 -1.58 1.01
N THR A 63 -3.86 -0.57 1.79
CA THR A 63 -4.47 0.67 1.28
C THR A 63 -3.50 1.42 0.36
N ASN A 64 -2.22 1.52 0.75
CA ASN A 64 -1.19 2.16 -0.07
C ASN A 64 -0.96 1.40 -1.38
N LYS A 65 -0.94 0.06 -1.35
CA LYS A 65 -0.87 -0.76 -2.57
C LYS A 65 -2.08 -0.58 -3.48
N GLN A 66 -3.28 -0.48 -2.93
CA GLN A 66 -4.50 -0.21 -3.68
C GLN A 66 -4.47 1.18 -4.35
N ASN A 67 -4.04 2.21 -3.63
CA ASN A 67 -3.90 3.55 -4.19
C ASN A 67 -2.84 3.58 -5.31
N ASN A 68 -1.73 2.87 -5.13
CA ASN A 68 -0.73 2.68 -6.16
C ASN A 68 -1.28 1.95 -7.39
N TYR A 69 -2.10 0.92 -7.18
CA TYR A 69 -2.76 0.20 -8.26
C TYR A 69 -3.54 1.15 -9.16
N TYR A 70 -4.48 1.92 -8.59
CA TYR A 70 -5.31 2.84 -9.34
C TYR A 70 -4.51 3.95 -10.03
N LEU A 71 -3.48 4.49 -9.35
CA LEU A 71 -2.62 5.51 -9.95
C LEU A 71 -1.90 4.99 -11.21
N ARG A 72 -1.37 3.77 -11.14
CA ARG A 72 -0.60 3.16 -12.24
C ARG A 72 -1.51 2.65 -13.36
N HIS A 73 -2.70 2.17 -13.01
CA HIS A 73 -3.73 1.80 -13.98
C HIS A 73 -4.22 3.03 -14.75
N ALA A 74 -4.58 4.11 -14.06
CA ALA A 74 -4.99 5.36 -14.70
C ALA A 74 -3.89 5.96 -15.58
N LEU A 75 -2.62 5.85 -15.15
CA LEU A 75 -1.49 6.27 -15.98
C LEU A 75 -1.35 5.41 -17.24
N TYR A 76 -1.57 4.09 -17.13
CA TYR A 76 -1.58 3.19 -18.29
C TYR A 76 -2.67 3.59 -19.29
N ASP A 77 -3.89 3.85 -18.82
CA ASP A 77 -5.01 4.25 -19.67
C ASP A 77 -4.71 5.57 -20.39
N GLU A 78 -4.23 6.59 -19.65
CA GLU A 78 -3.85 7.88 -20.23
C GLU A 78 -2.77 7.73 -21.31
N VAL A 79 -1.70 6.98 -21.02
CA VAL A 79 -0.60 6.78 -21.98
C VAL A 79 -1.07 5.98 -23.19
N SER A 80 -1.92 4.96 -22.99
CA SER A 80 -2.49 4.14 -24.06
C SER A 80 -3.35 4.98 -25.01
N ASP A 81 -4.23 5.82 -24.45
CA ASP A 81 -5.07 6.72 -25.23
C ASP A 81 -4.23 7.76 -26.00
N ASN A 82 -3.20 8.31 -25.37
CA ASN A 82 -2.29 9.24 -26.04
C ASN A 82 -1.49 8.59 -27.17
N VAL A 83 -1.04 7.35 -27.00
CA VAL A 83 -0.41 6.58 -28.07
C VAL A 83 -1.35 6.45 -29.27
N LYS A 84 -2.64 6.19 -29.03
CA LYS A 84 -3.66 6.14 -30.08
C LYS A 84 -3.84 7.51 -30.75
N THR A 85 -4.00 8.58 -29.99
CA THR A 85 -4.14 9.95 -30.51
C THR A 85 -2.96 10.35 -31.40
N ILE A 86 -1.73 10.08 -30.97
CA ILE A 86 -0.52 10.39 -31.76
C ILE A 86 -0.44 9.53 -33.02
N ASN A 87 -0.83 8.26 -32.94
CA ASN A 87 -0.90 7.38 -34.12
C ASN A 87 -1.90 7.89 -35.15
N GLU A 88 -3.10 8.30 -34.72
CA GLU A 88 -4.14 8.84 -35.60
C GLU A 88 -3.70 10.16 -36.25
N TYR A 89 -3.06 11.04 -35.48
CA TYR A 89 -2.49 12.28 -36.01
C TYR A 89 -1.40 11.99 -37.06
N ALA A 90 -0.49 11.06 -36.78
CA ALA A 90 0.57 10.67 -37.71
C ALA A 90 -0.01 10.11 -39.03
N ASP A 91 -1.06 9.29 -38.97
CA ASP A 91 -1.73 8.77 -40.16
C ASP A 91 -2.40 9.88 -40.98
N LEU A 92 -3.06 10.83 -40.30
CA LEU A 92 -3.74 11.95 -40.92
C LEU A 92 -2.76 12.86 -41.70
N ILE A 93 -1.66 13.26 -41.08
CA ILE A 93 -0.69 14.17 -41.71
C ILE A 93 0.09 13.49 -42.84
N SER A 94 0.33 12.17 -42.75
CA SER A 94 0.99 11.39 -43.79
C SER A 94 0.13 11.25 -45.04
N ALA A 95 -1.19 11.06 -44.86
CA ALA A 95 -2.13 10.83 -45.95
C ALA A 95 -2.54 12.11 -46.70
N LYS A 96 -2.89 13.18 -45.97
CA LYS A 96 -3.51 14.38 -46.56
C LYS A 96 -2.60 15.60 -46.65
N SER A 97 -1.41 15.56 -46.04
CA SER A 97 -0.47 16.68 -45.90
C SER A 97 -1.17 18.06 -45.76
N PRO A 98 -1.89 18.30 -44.66
CA PRO A 98 -2.75 19.47 -44.51
C PRO A 98 -2.01 20.81 -44.63
N TYR A 99 -2.68 21.80 -45.22
CA TYR A 99 -2.14 23.15 -45.39
C TYR A 99 -1.94 23.87 -44.06
N ASP A 100 -2.84 23.67 -43.09
CA ASP A 100 -2.69 24.16 -41.72
C ASP A 100 -2.51 22.99 -40.75
N LEU A 101 -1.27 22.76 -40.33
CA LEU A 101 -0.92 21.72 -39.37
C LEU A 101 -1.25 22.11 -37.92
N LYS A 102 -1.37 23.41 -37.62
CA LYS A 102 -1.67 23.90 -36.27
C LYS A 102 -3.16 23.72 -35.94
N ALA A 103 -4.02 23.87 -36.94
CA ALA A 103 -5.46 23.63 -36.80
C ALA A 103 -5.82 22.18 -36.41
N ILE A 104 -4.89 21.23 -36.63
CA ILE A 104 -5.10 19.80 -36.37
C ILE A 104 -4.16 19.26 -35.29
N HIS A 105 -3.68 20.12 -34.39
CA HIS A 105 -2.81 19.73 -33.28
C HIS A 105 -3.40 18.56 -32.46
N PRO A 106 -2.65 17.48 -32.20
CA PRO A 106 -3.11 16.36 -31.40
C PRO A 106 -3.28 16.78 -29.93
N GLN A 107 -4.47 16.56 -29.38
CA GLN A 107 -4.75 16.85 -27.97
C GLN A 107 -4.41 15.63 -27.12
N MET A 108 -3.25 15.67 -26.44
CA MET A 108 -2.87 14.64 -25.49
C MET A 108 -3.46 14.94 -24.11
N ALA A 109 -4.02 13.92 -23.46
CA ALA A 109 -4.38 13.99 -22.05
C ALA A 109 -3.10 13.97 -21.19
N SER A 110 -3.03 14.80 -20.15
CA SER A 110 -1.90 14.84 -19.23
C SER A 110 -2.34 14.93 -17.77
N PHE A 111 -3.64 14.78 -17.51
CA PHE A 111 -4.22 15.00 -16.19
C PHE A 111 -3.59 14.08 -15.14
N ILE A 112 -3.50 12.78 -15.40
CA ILE A 112 -2.92 11.82 -14.46
C ILE A 112 -1.44 12.12 -14.29
N TRP A 113 -0.69 12.22 -15.40
CA TRP A 113 0.74 12.54 -15.37
C TRP A 113 1.06 13.83 -14.59
N GLU A 114 0.29 14.90 -14.78
CA GLU A 114 0.48 16.17 -14.09
C GLU A 114 0.13 16.07 -12.60
N ASN A 115 -0.92 15.32 -12.26
CA ASN A 115 -1.32 15.14 -10.86
C ASN A 115 -0.42 14.17 -10.09
N MET A 116 0.31 13.29 -10.77
CA MET A 116 1.29 12.40 -10.12
C MET A 116 2.32 13.16 -9.30
N ARG A 117 2.72 14.38 -9.69
CA ARG A 117 3.68 15.18 -8.91
C ARG A 117 3.20 15.52 -7.49
N PHE A 118 1.89 15.47 -7.26
CA PHE A 118 1.25 15.76 -5.97
C PHE A 118 0.86 14.50 -5.20
N SER A 119 0.97 13.32 -5.83
CA SER A 119 0.64 12.04 -5.21
C SER A 119 1.85 11.51 -4.42
N PRO A 120 1.70 11.16 -3.14
CA PRO A 120 2.78 10.53 -2.36
C PRO A 120 3.17 9.16 -2.93
N TYR A 121 2.26 8.51 -3.65
CA TYR A 121 2.42 7.17 -4.24
C TYR A 121 3.26 7.16 -5.53
N THR A 122 3.52 8.32 -6.13
CA THR A 122 4.27 8.40 -7.38
C THR A 122 5.69 7.86 -7.26
N LEU A 123 6.35 8.09 -6.12
CA LEU A 123 7.72 7.65 -5.90
C LEU A 123 7.85 6.13 -5.69
N GLU A 124 6.74 5.44 -5.44
CA GLU A 124 6.69 3.98 -5.39
C GLU A 124 6.59 3.36 -6.78
N THR A 125 6.25 4.16 -7.80
CA THR A 125 6.23 3.72 -9.20
C THR A 125 7.67 3.57 -9.71
N PRO A 126 8.01 2.47 -10.42
CA PRO A 126 9.36 2.28 -10.94
C PRO A 126 9.87 3.48 -11.75
N SER A 127 11.07 3.97 -11.41
CA SER A 127 11.67 5.17 -12.02
C SER A 127 11.81 5.09 -13.54
N ARG A 128 12.01 3.87 -14.07
CA ARG A 128 12.03 3.62 -15.52
C ARG A 128 10.69 3.99 -16.17
N ILE A 129 9.56 3.58 -15.59
CA ILE A 129 8.23 3.89 -16.10
C ILE A 129 8.04 5.40 -16.14
N LEU A 130 8.31 6.09 -15.03
CA LEU A 130 8.19 7.56 -14.95
C LEU A 130 9.06 8.27 -15.99
N SER A 131 10.29 7.78 -16.16
CA SER A 131 11.25 8.37 -17.12
C SER A 131 10.80 8.16 -18.57
N GLU A 132 10.35 6.97 -18.93
CA GLU A 132 9.88 6.67 -20.28
C GLU A 132 8.57 7.39 -20.62
N THR A 133 7.63 7.47 -19.67
CA THR A 133 6.39 8.27 -19.84
C THR A 133 6.71 9.74 -20.02
N ARG A 134 7.62 10.31 -19.20
CA ARG A 134 8.08 11.69 -19.38
C ARG A 134 8.72 11.92 -20.76
N ARG A 135 9.57 10.99 -21.20
CA ARG A 135 10.22 11.06 -22.53
C ARG A 135 9.17 11.04 -23.63
N PHE A 136 8.16 10.17 -23.54
CA PHE A 136 7.07 10.11 -24.51
C PHE A 136 6.35 11.44 -24.67
N TYR A 137 5.92 12.08 -23.57
CA TYR A 137 5.25 13.38 -23.63
C TYR A 137 6.15 14.47 -24.23
N MET A 138 7.41 14.52 -23.79
CA MET A 138 8.37 15.52 -24.24
C MET A 138 8.72 15.36 -25.73
N GLU A 139 9.06 14.15 -26.16
CA GLU A 139 9.43 13.84 -27.55
C GLU A 139 8.24 14.02 -28.49
N SER A 140 7.03 13.60 -28.08
CA SER A 140 5.80 13.81 -28.88
C SER A 140 5.55 15.30 -29.11
N LYS A 141 5.61 16.11 -28.06
CA LYS A 141 5.44 17.57 -28.15
C LYS A 141 6.50 18.19 -29.06
N GLU A 142 7.75 17.78 -28.92
CA GLU A 142 8.85 18.28 -29.73
C GLU A 142 8.66 17.96 -31.22
N ILE A 143 8.32 16.71 -31.55
CA ILE A 143 8.10 16.27 -32.93
C ILE A 143 6.90 17.01 -33.54
N VAL A 144 5.77 17.11 -32.82
CA VAL A 144 4.59 17.85 -33.27
C VAL A 144 4.93 19.31 -33.54
N THR A 145 5.66 19.97 -32.62
CA THR A 145 6.09 21.36 -32.79
C THR A 145 6.98 21.52 -34.03
N LYS A 146 7.91 20.58 -34.28
CA LYS A 146 8.78 20.61 -35.46
C LYS A 146 8.01 20.37 -36.77
N ILE A 147 6.95 19.55 -36.74
CA ILE A 147 6.03 19.34 -37.86
C ILE A 147 5.27 20.63 -38.17
N GLU A 148 4.67 21.24 -37.15
CA GLU A 148 3.88 22.47 -37.27
C GLU A 148 4.71 23.67 -37.77
N ASN A 149 5.96 23.77 -37.30
CA ASN A 149 6.91 24.80 -37.73
C ASN A 149 7.58 24.48 -39.08
N ARG A 150 7.17 23.42 -39.78
CA ARG A 150 7.70 22.98 -41.07
C ARG A 150 9.19 22.63 -41.06
N PHE A 151 9.79 22.44 -39.87
CA PHE A 151 11.14 21.93 -39.74
C PHE A 151 11.22 20.46 -40.16
N TYR A 152 10.19 19.69 -39.80
CA TYR A 152 9.97 18.34 -40.33
C TYR A 152 8.88 18.36 -41.40
N GLY A 153 9.14 17.67 -42.52
CA GLY A 153 8.10 17.35 -43.49
C GLY A 153 7.07 16.40 -42.87
N ALA A 154 5.80 16.53 -43.26
CA ALA A 154 4.68 15.79 -42.64
C ALA A 154 4.90 14.27 -42.63
N LYS A 155 5.40 13.69 -43.73
CA LYS A 155 5.71 12.24 -43.81
C LYS A 155 6.84 11.84 -42.86
N TYR A 156 7.94 12.57 -42.85
CA TYR A 156 9.06 12.28 -41.96
C TYR A 156 8.66 12.43 -40.49
N GLY A 157 7.93 13.50 -40.16
CA GLY A 157 7.40 13.70 -38.81
C GLY A 157 6.45 12.59 -38.37
N ALA A 158 5.53 12.17 -39.25
CA ALA A 158 4.65 11.02 -39.01
C ALA A 158 5.44 9.74 -38.72
N GLU A 159 6.48 9.45 -39.50
CA GLU A 159 7.35 8.29 -39.25
C GLU A 159 8.05 8.37 -37.89
N GLN A 160 8.52 9.56 -37.47
CA GLN A 160 9.12 9.73 -36.14
C GLN A 160 8.09 9.51 -35.03
N LEU A 161 6.87 10.04 -35.17
CA LEU A 161 5.78 9.79 -34.22
C LEU A 161 5.43 8.30 -34.14
N LYS A 162 5.35 7.60 -35.29
CA LYS A 162 5.11 6.15 -35.33
C LYS A 162 6.21 5.34 -34.65
N LYS A 163 7.48 5.72 -34.83
CA LYS A 163 8.61 5.07 -34.14
C LYS A 163 8.54 5.31 -32.63
N LEU A 164 8.17 6.51 -32.21
CA LEU A 164 8.00 6.85 -30.80
C LEU A 164 6.85 6.05 -30.17
N THR A 165 5.67 6.04 -30.78
CA THR A 165 4.51 5.28 -30.29
C THR A 165 4.76 3.78 -30.30
N GLN A 166 5.47 3.26 -31.29
CA GLN A 166 5.88 1.85 -31.34
C GLN A 166 6.76 1.49 -30.15
N ARG A 167 7.80 2.29 -29.83
CA ARG A 167 8.65 2.06 -28.65
C ARG A 167 7.83 2.02 -27.36
N VAL A 168 6.90 2.97 -27.20
CA VAL A 168 6.03 3.05 -26.01
C VAL A 168 5.11 1.83 -25.93
N THR A 169 4.56 1.38 -27.07
CA THR A 169 3.67 0.22 -27.16
C THR A 169 4.40 -1.10 -26.86
N GLU A 170 5.65 -1.23 -27.30
CA GLU A 170 6.43 -2.46 -27.14
C GLU A 170 7.15 -2.53 -25.78
N GLN A 171 7.45 -1.39 -25.15
CA GLN A 171 8.29 -1.36 -23.94
C GLN A 171 7.56 -0.76 -22.74
N THR A 172 7.02 0.45 -22.86
CA THR A 172 6.50 1.22 -21.72
C THR A 172 5.12 0.73 -21.27
N LEU A 173 4.18 0.54 -22.20
CA LEU A 173 2.83 0.06 -21.89
C LEU A 173 2.85 -1.37 -21.29
N PRO A 174 3.63 -2.33 -21.82
CA PRO A 174 3.76 -3.64 -21.18
C PRO A 174 4.41 -3.57 -19.80
N ALA A 175 5.41 -2.69 -19.60
CA ALA A 175 6.04 -2.50 -18.30
C ALA A 175 5.04 -1.93 -17.28
N LEU A 176 4.24 -0.94 -17.66
CA LEU A 176 3.14 -0.40 -16.87
C LEU A 176 2.11 -1.49 -16.52
N LYS A 177 1.68 -2.25 -17.54
CA LYS A 177 0.71 -3.32 -17.39
C LYS A 177 1.15 -4.39 -16.40
N ASN A 178 2.36 -4.88 -16.57
CA ASN A 178 2.94 -5.86 -15.66
C ASN A 178 3.07 -5.29 -14.24
N ASN A 179 3.38 -4.00 -14.11
CA ASN A 179 3.60 -3.36 -12.83
C ASN A 179 2.30 -3.19 -12.02
N TYR A 180 1.21 -2.71 -12.63
CA TYR A 180 -0.07 -2.64 -11.91
C TYR A 180 -0.71 -4.04 -11.74
N SER A 181 -0.51 -4.96 -12.69
CA SER A 181 -1.03 -6.33 -12.56
C SER A 181 -0.37 -7.09 -11.41
N ALA A 182 0.93 -6.86 -11.16
CA ALA A 182 1.61 -7.42 -9.99
C ALA A 182 0.97 -6.93 -8.69
N LEU A 183 0.63 -5.63 -8.60
CA LEU A 183 -0.11 -5.09 -7.46
C LEU A 183 -1.49 -5.72 -7.31
N ALA A 184 -2.23 -5.92 -8.41
CA ALA A 184 -3.52 -6.62 -8.37
C ALA A 184 -3.40 -8.05 -7.84
N ILE A 185 -2.36 -8.79 -8.23
CA ILE A 185 -2.09 -10.15 -7.74
C ILE A 185 -1.80 -10.11 -6.23
N GLU A 186 -0.97 -9.17 -5.77
CA GLU A 186 -0.67 -9.01 -4.34
C GLU A 186 -1.93 -8.64 -3.54
N LEU A 187 -2.74 -7.71 -4.03
CA LEU A 187 -4.00 -7.31 -3.38
C LEU A 187 -5.00 -8.46 -3.33
N LYS A 188 -5.13 -9.22 -4.42
CA LYS A 188 -6.00 -10.40 -4.48
C LYS A 188 -5.58 -11.48 -3.49
N SER A 189 -4.28 -11.67 -3.26
CA SER A 189 -3.78 -12.62 -2.25
C SER A 189 -4.16 -12.22 -0.82
N ALA A 190 -4.48 -10.94 -0.61
CA ALA A 190 -4.98 -10.38 0.65
C ALA A 190 -6.51 -10.19 0.64
N ASP A 191 -7.23 -10.86 -0.27
CA ASP A 191 -8.69 -10.80 -0.43
C ASP A 191 -9.24 -9.40 -0.81
N ILE A 192 -8.38 -8.53 -1.36
CA ILE A 192 -8.78 -7.23 -1.91
C ILE A 192 -8.93 -7.36 -3.43
N ILE A 193 -10.15 -7.18 -3.92
CA ILE A 193 -10.46 -7.21 -5.35
C ILE A 193 -10.32 -5.78 -5.90
N VAL A 194 -9.55 -5.65 -6.99
CA VAL A 194 -9.42 -4.43 -7.79
C VAL A 194 -9.87 -4.72 -9.22
N GLU A 195 -10.42 -3.70 -9.89
CA GLU A 195 -10.99 -3.78 -11.25
C GLU A 195 -9.96 -4.15 -12.31
#